data_AF-A0A089LK85-F1
#
_entry.id   AF-A0A089LK85-F1
#
_cell.length_a   1.000
_cell.length_b   1.000
_cell.length_c   1.000
_cell.angle_alpha   90.00
_cell.angle_beta   90.00
_cell.angle_gamma   90.00
#
_symmetry.space_group_name_H-M   'P 1'
#
loop_
_entity.id
_entity.type
_entity.pdbx_description
1 polymer ?
#
loop_
_entity_poly.entity_id
_entity_poly.type
_entity_poly.pdbx_seq_one_letter_code
_entity_poly.pdbx_strand_id
1 'polypeptide(L)'
;MGQFILKTDTAKKVINIELEGTFSNEDGLKSIQAYQQTINPINPSEYALDIDCRKLNVTAPDVVPLLEGCFIMFKADGFQKVSLTLENNPILKMQLARLGRKAGLENLEITSTVQA
;
A
#
# COMPACT_ATOMS: atom_id res chain seq x y z
N MET A 1 16.08 -8.24 -0.63
CA MET A 1 15.69 -7.13 -1.52
C MET A 1 14.17 -7.07 -1.54
N GLY A 2 13.58 -5.88 -1.67
CA GLY A 2 12.13 -5.73 -1.71
C GLY A 2 11.56 -6.25 -3.03
N GLN A 3 10.44 -6.97 -2.96
CA GLN A 3 9.70 -7.41 -4.13
C GLN A 3 8.28 -6.86 -4.05
N PHE A 4 7.76 -6.44 -5.21
CA PHE A 4 6.37 -6.05 -5.36
C PHE A 4 5.72 -6.86 -6.50
N ILE A 5 4.47 -7.25 -6.29
CA ILE A 5 3.65 -7.93 -7.30
C ILE A 5 2.37 -7.12 -7.44
N LEU A 6 2.00 -6.77 -8.66
CA LEU A 6 0.80 -5.99 -8.94
C LEU A 6 -0.11 -6.77 -9.89
N LYS A 7 -1.38 -6.91 -9.51
CA LYS A 7 -2.41 -7.59 -10.29
C LYS A 7 -3.71 -6.79 -10.28
N THR A 8 -4.24 -6.48 -11.46
CA THR A 8 -5.55 -5.82 -11.61
C THR A 8 -6.62 -6.86 -11.91
N ASP A 9 -7.63 -6.96 -11.05
CA ASP A 9 -8.86 -7.71 -11.29
C ASP A 9 -9.93 -6.74 -11.79
N THR A 10 -10.08 -6.64 -13.12
CA THR A 10 -11.04 -5.72 -13.75
C THR A 10 -12.49 -6.14 -13.56
N ALA A 11 -12.76 -7.45 -13.36
CA ALA A 11 -14.10 -7.95 -13.12
C ALA A 11 -14.60 -7.58 -11.73
N LYS A 12 -13.73 -7.69 -10.72
CA LYS A 12 -14.04 -7.29 -9.33
C LYS A 12 -13.78 -5.82 -9.05
N LYS A 13 -13.15 -5.10 -9.98
CA LYS A 13 -12.66 -3.72 -9.81
C LYS A 13 -11.74 -3.58 -8.59
N VAL A 14 -10.73 -4.44 -8.51
CA VAL A 14 -9.73 -4.41 -7.42
C VAL A 14 -8.32 -4.43 -7.98
N ILE A 15 -7.45 -3.57 -7.46
CA ILE A 15 -6.01 -3.61 -7.69
C ILE A 15 -5.36 -4.27 -6.49
N ASN A 16 -4.66 -5.38 -6.71
CA ASN A 16 -3.95 -6.12 -5.69
C ASN A 16 -2.46 -5.83 -5.78
N ILE A 17 -1.87 -5.42 -4.67
CA ILE A 17 -0.44 -5.22 -4.49
C ILE A 17 0.03 -6.18 -3.41
N GLU A 18 1.08 -6.96 -3.65
CA GLU A 18 1.77 -7.75 -2.63
C GLU A 18 3.19 -7.19 -2.47
N LEU A 19 3.57 -6.88 -1.22
CA LEU A 19 4.88 -6.35 -0.85
C LEU A 19 5.61 -7.37 0.03
N GLU A 20 6.79 -7.78 -0.41
CA GLU A 20 7.60 -8.79 0.27
C GLU A 20 9.03 -8.31 0.52
N GLY A 21 9.60 -8.74 1.65
CA GLY A 21 11.00 -8.50 2.00
C GLY A 21 11.26 -7.09 2.54
N THR A 22 12.54 -6.71 2.56
CA THR A 22 13.00 -5.39 3.04
C THR A 22 13.20 -4.46 1.85
N PHE A 23 12.41 -3.39 1.79
CA PHE A 23 12.50 -2.39 0.73
C PHE A 23 13.62 -1.38 1.00
N SER A 24 14.49 -1.21 0.01
CA SER A 24 15.34 -0.03 -0.10
C SER A 24 14.56 1.16 -0.69
N ASN A 25 15.13 2.37 -0.64
CA ASN A 25 14.56 3.53 -1.34
C ASN A 25 14.41 3.28 -2.84
N GLU A 26 15.37 2.59 -3.46
CA GLU A 26 15.33 2.24 -4.88
C GLU A 26 14.18 1.28 -5.19
N ASP A 27 13.98 0.24 -4.37
CA ASP A 27 12.85 -0.69 -4.50
C ASP A 27 11.52 0.04 -4.35
N GLY A 28 11.47 0.99 -3.41
CA GLY A 28 10.35 1.88 -3.20
C GLY A 28 9.97 2.68 -4.45
N LEU A 29 10.94 3.38 -5.03
CA LEU A 29 10.73 4.17 -6.26
C LEU A 29 10.29 3.30 -7.45
N LYS A 30 10.89 2.11 -7.62
CA LYS A 30 10.48 1.16 -8.67
C LYS A 30 9.03 0.71 -8.49
N SER A 31 8.63 0.44 -7.25
CA SER A 31 7.25 0.03 -6.95
C SER A 31 6.23 1.13 -7.27
N ILE A 32 6.54 2.41 -6.95
CA ILE A 32 5.70 3.57 -7.29
C ILE A 32 5.56 3.71 -8.81
N GLN A 33 6.67 3.57 -9.56
CA GLN A 33 6.63 3.68 -11.02
C GLN A 33 5.77 2.58 -11.65
N ALA A 34 5.92 1.33 -11.22
CA ALA A 34 5.12 0.21 -11.72
C ALA A 34 3.63 0.35 -11.35
N TYR A 35 3.35 0.87 -10.16
CA TYR A 35 2.01 1.21 -9.73
C TYR A 35 1.36 2.24 -10.67
N GLN A 36 2.03 3.37 -10.92
CA GLN A 36 1.55 4.41 -11.82
C GLN A 36 1.26 3.87 -13.23
N GLN A 37 2.15 3.05 -13.77
CA GLN A 37 1.95 2.40 -15.06
C GLN A 37 0.71 1.50 -15.09
N THR A 38 0.39 0.85 -13.97
CA THR A 38 -0.78 -0.03 -13.89
C THR A 38 -2.10 0.72 -13.71
N ILE A 39 -2.10 1.85 -13.00
CA ILE A 39 -3.32 2.63 -12.78
C ILE A 39 -3.65 3.59 -13.91
N ASN A 40 -2.65 4.04 -14.69
CA ASN A 40 -2.84 4.97 -15.80
C ASN A 40 -3.93 4.57 -16.83
N PRO A 41 -4.08 3.29 -17.22
CA PRO A 41 -5.14 2.89 -18.15
C PRO A 41 -6.55 2.75 -17.55
N ILE A 42 -6.75 2.97 -16.25
CA ILE A 42 -8.04 2.80 -15.57
C ILE A 42 -8.47 4.07 -14.82
N ASN A 43 -9.74 4.15 -14.41
CA ASN A 43 -10.25 5.19 -13.53
C ASN A 43 -10.19 4.70 -12.07
N PRO A 44 -9.24 5.14 -11.24
CA PRO A 44 -9.05 4.59 -9.89
C PRO A 44 -10.27 4.76 -8.98
N SER A 45 -11.10 5.79 -9.20
CA SER A 45 -12.34 6.02 -8.46
C SER A 45 -13.40 4.92 -8.60
N GLU A 46 -13.25 4.03 -9.59
CA GLU A 46 -14.10 2.86 -9.76
C GLU A 46 -13.56 1.60 -9.08
N TYR A 47 -12.33 1.65 -8.56
CA TYR A 47 -11.61 0.49 -8.05
C TYR A 47 -11.37 0.60 -6.55
N ALA A 48 -11.17 -0.56 -5.92
CA ALA A 48 -10.51 -0.67 -4.62
C ALA A 48 -9.02 -0.98 -4.80
N LEU A 49 -8.21 -0.56 -3.83
CA LEU A 49 -6.79 -0.86 -3.75
C LEU A 49 -6.52 -1.74 -2.53
N ASP A 50 -6.11 -2.99 -2.76
CA ASP A 50 -5.79 -3.95 -1.71
C ASP A 50 -4.28 -4.22 -1.71
N ILE A 51 -3.63 -3.90 -0.59
CA ILE A 51 -2.19 -4.02 -0.42
C ILE A 51 -1.91 -5.04 0.70
N ASP A 52 -1.25 -6.12 0.34
CA ASP A 52 -0.74 -7.12 1.24
C ASP A 52 0.69 -6.79 1.66
N CYS A 53 0.87 -6.43 2.92
CA CYS A 53 2.16 -6.16 3.53
C CYS A 53 2.53 -7.22 4.57
N ARG A 54 1.93 -8.42 4.55
CA ARG A 54 2.22 -9.47 5.54
C ARG A 54 3.69 -9.90 5.53
N LYS A 55 4.30 -9.92 4.34
CA LYS A 55 5.71 -10.30 4.16
C LYS A 55 6.64 -9.09 4.09
N LEU A 56 6.14 -7.89 4.37
CA LEU A 56 6.91 -6.65 4.31
C LEU A 56 7.70 -6.46 5.61
N ASN A 57 9.01 -6.32 5.48
CA ASN A 57 9.89 -5.97 6.59
C ASN A 57 10.23 -4.47 6.54
N VAL A 58 9.58 -3.70 7.42
CA VAL A 58 9.82 -2.27 7.57
C VAL A 58 10.84 -2.07 8.70
N THR A 59 12.14 -2.13 8.38
CA THR A 59 13.21 -2.12 9.40
C THR A 59 13.98 -0.79 9.50
N ALA A 60 13.76 0.17 8.58
CA ALA A 60 14.51 1.42 8.53
C ALA A 60 13.61 2.65 8.74
N PRO A 61 13.98 3.63 9.59
CA PRO A 61 13.27 4.90 9.72
C PRO A 61 13.11 5.67 8.40
N ASP A 62 14.04 5.46 7.46
CA ASP A 62 14.15 6.20 6.20
C ASP A 62 13.03 5.89 5.20
N VAL A 63 12.26 4.81 5.40
CA VAL A 63 11.13 4.46 4.51
C VAL A 63 9.82 5.15 4.92
N VAL A 64 9.78 5.80 6.08
CA VAL A 64 8.57 6.49 6.57
C VAL A 64 8.12 7.63 5.65
N PRO A 65 9.01 8.54 5.15
CA PRO A 65 8.62 9.56 4.20
C PRO A 65 8.10 8.99 2.88
N LEU A 66 8.66 7.87 2.43
CA LEU A 66 8.20 7.17 1.23
C LEU A 66 6.77 6.64 1.41
N LEU A 67 6.49 5.98 2.53
CA LEU A 67 5.15 5.48 2.86
C LEU A 67 4.11 6.60 2.97
N GLU A 68 4.50 7.73 3.57
CA GLU A 68 3.66 8.94 3.60
C GLU A 68 3.34 9.44 2.19
N GLY A 69 4.34 9.49 1.31
CA GLY A 69 4.17 9.83 -0.10
C GLY A 69 3.20 8.89 -0.82
N CYS A 70 3.28 7.58 -0.58
CA CYS A 70 2.34 6.61 -1.13
C CYS A 70 0.90 6.88 -0.69
N PHE A 71 0.66 7.22 0.59
CA PHE A 71 -0.69 7.52 1.06
C PHE A 71 -1.26 8.83 0.50
N ILE A 72 -0.41 9.84 0.29
CA ILE A 72 -0.80 11.08 -0.42
C ILE A 72 -1.19 10.76 -1.87
N MET A 73 -0.41 9.89 -2.53
CA MET A 73 -0.70 9.43 -3.89
C MET A 73 -2.05 8.68 -3.95
N PHE A 74 -2.27 7.69 -3.10
CA PHE A 74 -3.53 6.93 -3.09
C PHE A 74 -4.76 7.81 -2.82
N LYS A 75 -4.61 8.84 -1.98
CA LYS A 75 -5.66 9.84 -1.78
C LYS A 75 -5.94 10.63 -3.05
N ALA A 76 -4.90 11.07 -3.75
CA ALA A 76 -5.04 11.82 -4.99
C ALA A 76 -5.66 10.98 -6.11
N ASP A 77 -5.37 9.67 -6.14
CA ASP A 77 -5.94 8.73 -7.09
C ASP A 77 -7.45 8.51 -6.86
N GLY A 78 -7.91 8.59 -5.60
CA GLY A 78 -9.32 8.64 -5.26
C GLY A 78 -10.05 7.30 -5.33
N PHE A 79 -9.38 6.20 -5.02
CA PHE A 79 -10.00 4.86 -4.91
C PHE A 79 -11.25 4.87 -4.03
N GLN A 80 -12.15 3.90 -4.24
CA GLN A 80 -13.29 3.70 -3.34
C GLN A 80 -12.82 3.35 -1.93
N LYS A 81 -11.78 2.53 -1.83
CA LYS A 81 -11.21 2.03 -0.59
C LYS A 81 -9.75 1.66 -0.78
N VAL A 82 -8.95 1.87 0.26
CA VAL A 82 -7.57 1.38 0.34
C VAL A 82 -7.46 0.44 1.53
N SER A 83 -7.12 -0.83 1.30
CA SER A 83 -6.97 -1.85 2.33
C SER A 83 -5.50 -2.21 2.52
N LEU A 84 -5.01 -2.22 3.75
CA LEU A 84 -3.71 -2.77 4.12
C LEU A 84 -3.90 -4.04 4.95
N THR A 85 -3.31 -5.14 4.50
CA THR A 85 -3.27 -6.39 5.27
C THR A 85 -1.87 -6.58 5.84
N LEU A 86 -1.78 -6.71 7.17
CA LEU A 86 -0.53 -6.85 7.90
C LEU A 86 -0.53 -8.17 8.67
N GLU A 87 0.67 -8.70 8.98
CA GLU A 87 0.79 -9.62 10.11
C GLU A 87 0.44 -8.92 11.43
N ASN A 88 0.28 -9.70 12.51
CA ASN A 88 -0.03 -9.15 13.83
C ASN A 88 1.14 -8.31 14.38
N ASN A 89 1.21 -7.06 13.94
CA ASN A 89 2.21 -6.06 14.33
C ASN A 89 1.49 -4.76 14.73
N PRO A 90 1.10 -4.61 16.01
CA PRO A 90 0.35 -3.45 16.49
C PRO A 90 1.09 -2.12 16.32
N ILE A 91 2.43 -2.14 16.42
CA ILE A 91 3.27 -0.95 16.26
C ILE A 91 3.21 -0.46 14.81
N LEU A 92 3.44 -1.36 13.85
CA LEU A 92 3.35 -1.04 12.44
C LEU A 92 1.94 -0.56 12.06
N LYS A 93 0.90 -1.26 12.56
CA LYS A 93 -0.49 -0.84 12.36
C LYS A 93 -0.73 0.59 12.84
N MET A 94 -0.26 0.94 14.03
CA MET A 94 -0.41 2.28 14.59
C MET A 94 0.37 3.34 13.78
N GLN A 95 1.59 3.01 13.34
CA GLN A 95 2.38 3.89 12.49
C GLN A 95 1.69 4.16 11.15
N LEU A 96 1.24 3.11 10.45
CA LEU A 96 0.54 3.23 9.17
C LEU A 96 -0.79 3.98 9.33
N ALA A 97 -1.56 3.70 10.38
CA ALA A 97 -2.78 4.44 10.68
C ALA A 97 -2.51 5.94 10.90
N ARG A 98 -1.42 6.28 11.62
CA ARG A 98 -1.04 7.69 11.83
C ARG A 98 -0.64 8.37 10.53
N LEU A 99 0.14 7.70 9.68
CA LEU A 99 0.54 8.22 8.38
C LEU A 99 -0.66 8.42 7.45
N GLY A 100 -1.60 7.45 7.41
CA GLY A 100 -2.83 7.56 6.61
C GLY A 100 -3.68 8.77 7.02
N ARG A 101 -3.86 8.98 8.33
CA ARG A 101 -4.55 10.17 8.85
C ARG A 101 -3.82 11.46 8.49
N LYS A 102 -2.49 11.49 8.58
CA LYS A 102 -1.67 12.66 8.23
C LYS A 102 -1.78 13.01 6.74
N ALA A 103 -1.81 12.00 5.86
CA ALA A 103 -2.04 12.17 4.43
C ALA A 103 -3.50 12.58 4.12
N GLY A 104 -4.44 12.34 5.04
CA GLY A 104 -5.88 12.55 4.86
C GLY A 104 -6.52 11.49 3.96
N LEU A 105 -5.99 10.26 3.99
CA LEU A 105 -6.57 9.09 3.32
C LEU A 105 -7.67 8.51 4.23
N GLU A 106 -8.88 9.02 4.10
CA GLU A 106 -10.00 8.71 5.00
C GLU A 106 -10.60 7.31 4.80
N ASN A 107 -10.49 6.78 3.59
CA ASN A 107 -10.97 5.46 3.18
C ASN A 107 -9.91 4.34 3.36
N LEU A 108 -8.95 4.55 4.27
CA LEU A 108 -7.94 3.58 4.64
C LEU A 108 -8.47 2.58 5.67
N GLU A 109 -8.42 1.30 5.36
CA GLU A 109 -8.66 0.21 6.30
C GLU A 109 -7.39 -0.61 6.54
N ILE A 110 -7.11 -0.96 7.80
CA ILE A 110 -5.93 -1.75 8.16
C ILE A 110 -6.36 -2.98 8.95
N THR A 111 -6.17 -4.14 8.35
CA THR A 111 -6.49 -5.45 8.92
C THR A 111 -5.21 -6.16 9.35
N SER A 112 -5.24 -6.75 10.54
CA SER A 112 -4.16 -7.62 11.01
C SER A 112 -4.66 -9.06 10.98
N THR A 113 -3.92 -9.94 10.33
CA THR A 113 -4.21 -11.38 10.39
C THR A 113 -3.56 -11.97 11.63
N VAL A 114 -4.35 -12.68 12.44
CA VAL A 114 -3.80 -13.64 13.41
C VAL A 114 -3.29 -14.84 12.60
N GLN A 115 -1.99 -15.17 12.72
CA GLN A 115 -1.52 -16.49 12.30
C GLN A 115 -2.29 -17.52 13.13
N ALA A 116 -2.92 -18.46 12.44
CA ALA A 116 -3.56 -19.64 13.04
C ALA A 116 -2.50 -20.62 13.53
#